data_AF-A0A7W0M2P5-F1
#
_entry.id   AF-A0A7W0M2P5-F1
#
_cell.length_a   1.000
_cell.length_b   1.000
_cell.length_c   1.000
_cell.angle_alpha   90.00
_cell.angle_beta   90.00
_cell.angle_gamma   90.00
#
_symmetry.space_group_name_H-M   'P 1'
#
loop_
_entity.id
_entity.type
_entity.pdbx_description
1 polymer ?
#
loop_
_entity_poly.entity_id
_entity_poly.type
_entity_poly.pdbx_seq_one_letter_code
_entity_poly.pdbx_strand_id
1 'polypeptide(L)'
;SGTDIEATLRALVEHPEFDSAVGQKVRTPSEDLIATYRVLGVRATKPTGRTSDLSDTIIWQANSMGLQPFEWPTPDGPPDVNDAWTSVSRMLGSWQQHRNLAGGWWPATAVDFRSKRSFLPRLPARFDEIVDHVCRELHARPATDELVAAACAAVGVRRWERITEDHRVVEWQVPNLLRALLDTPRHMSR
;
A
#
# COMPACT_ATOMS: atom_id res chain seq x y z
N SER A 1 8.53 40.41 5.22
CA SER A 1 8.54 39.63 3.96
C SER A 1 7.10 39.57 3.45
N GLY A 2 6.87 39.87 2.16
CA GLY A 2 5.53 39.97 1.55
C GLY A 2 5.10 38.73 0.77
N THR A 3 5.55 37.54 1.18
CA THR A 3 5.19 36.27 0.55
C THR A 3 3.91 35.72 1.18
N ASP A 4 2.88 35.52 0.36
CA ASP A 4 1.64 34.87 0.76
C ASP A 4 1.67 33.38 0.34
N ILE A 5 2.19 32.56 1.26
CA ILE A 5 2.31 31.11 1.06
C ILE A 5 0.92 30.47 0.98
N GLU A 6 -0.05 30.99 1.73
CA GLU A 6 -1.41 30.43 1.75
C GLU A 6 -2.08 30.62 0.39
N ALA A 7 -2.07 31.84 -0.15
CA ALA A 7 -2.63 32.13 -1.46
C ALA A 7 -1.96 31.29 -2.57
N THR A 8 -0.64 31.12 -2.49
CA THR A 8 0.13 30.30 -3.44
C THR A 8 -0.29 28.83 -3.40
N LEU A 9 -0.41 28.24 -2.21
CA LEU A 9 -0.84 26.84 -2.06
C LEU A 9 -2.28 26.63 -2.52
N ARG A 10 -3.19 27.58 -2.24
CA ARG A 10 -4.57 27.52 -2.73
C ARG A 10 -4.63 27.53 -4.26
N ALA A 11 -3.91 28.45 -4.90
CA ALA A 11 -3.85 28.54 -6.35
C ALA A 11 -3.30 27.25 -7.00
N LEU A 12 -2.28 26.61 -6.39
CA LEU A 12 -1.72 25.35 -6.89
C LEU A 12 -2.72 24.19 -6.77
N VAL A 13 -3.42 24.07 -5.63
CA VAL A 13 -4.39 22.99 -5.39
C VAL A 13 -5.66 23.16 -6.22
N GLU A 14 -6.08 24.40 -6.49
CA GLU A 14 -7.25 24.72 -7.31
C GLU A 14 -6.98 24.58 -8.83
N HIS A 15 -5.72 24.40 -9.24
CA HIS A 15 -5.38 24.30 -10.66
C HIS A 15 -5.87 22.96 -11.26
N PRO A 16 -6.49 22.96 -12.46
CA PRO A 16 -6.99 21.73 -13.08
C PRO A 16 -5.93 20.66 -13.31
N GLU A 17 -4.67 21.06 -13.52
CA GLU A 17 -3.56 20.11 -13.67
C GLU A 17 -3.32 19.31 -12.38
N PHE A 18 -3.52 19.92 -11.21
CA PHE A 18 -3.35 19.25 -9.92
C PHE A 18 -4.34 18.09 -9.76
N ASP A 19 -5.62 18.34 -10.10
CA ASP A 19 -6.66 17.30 -10.07
C ASP A 19 -6.38 16.20 -11.11
N SER A 20 -5.97 16.59 -12.33
CA SER A 20 -5.66 15.64 -13.41
C SER A 20 -4.43 14.76 -13.15
N ALA A 21 -3.53 15.19 -12.27
CA ALA A 21 -2.28 14.48 -11.96
C ALA A 21 -2.49 13.23 -11.09
N VAL A 22 -3.65 13.10 -10.44
CA VAL A 22 -3.94 12.02 -9.49
C VAL A 22 -3.85 10.65 -10.18
N GLY A 23 -2.97 9.78 -9.66
CA GLY A 23 -2.80 8.41 -10.16
C GLY A 23 -2.07 8.30 -11.49
N GLN A 24 -1.50 9.39 -12.01
CA GLN A 24 -0.74 9.38 -13.27
C GLN A 24 0.69 8.87 -13.09
N LYS A 25 1.23 8.90 -11.85
CA LYS A 25 2.62 8.55 -11.57
C LYS A 25 2.72 7.23 -10.81
N VAL A 26 3.61 6.36 -11.24
CA VAL A 26 3.96 5.15 -10.50
C VAL A 26 4.86 5.53 -9.32
N ARG A 27 4.55 4.98 -8.15
CA ARG A 27 5.34 5.16 -6.93
C ARG A 27 6.77 4.63 -7.14
N THR A 28 7.74 5.39 -6.67
CA THR A 28 9.11 4.89 -6.47
C THR A 28 9.10 3.77 -5.41
N PRO A 29 10.15 2.94 -5.33
CA PRO A 29 10.24 1.88 -4.31
C PRO A 29 9.96 2.35 -2.88
N SER A 30 10.53 3.50 -2.49
CA SER A 30 10.34 4.03 -1.14
C SER A 30 8.93 4.57 -0.91
N GLU A 31 8.35 5.25 -1.91
CA GLU A 31 6.97 5.74 -1.81
C GLU A 31 5.96 4.60 -1.69
N ASP A 32 6.19 3.51 -2.43
CA ASP A 32 5.37 2.30 -2.39
C ASP A 32 5.40 1.64 -1.00
N LEU A 33 6.60 1.46 -0.43
CA LEU A 33 6.75 0.95 0.93
C LEU A 33 6.03 1.84 1.94
N ILE A 34 6.31 3.14 1.94
CA ILE A 34 5.70 4.07 2.90
C ILE A 34 4.19 4.14 2.72
N ALA A 35 3.68 4.10 1.49
CA ALA A 35 2.25 3.97 1.23
C ALA A 35 1.69 2.68 1.86
N THR A 36 2.36 1.54 1.66
CA THR A 36 1.95 0.24 2.19
C THR A 36 1.95 0.21 3.73
N TYR A 37 3.01 0.69 4.39
CA TYR A 37 3.08 0.83 5.85
C TYR A 37 1.92 1.66 6.39
N ARG A 38 1.63 2.80 5.73
CA ARG A 38 0.59 3.74 6.13
C ARG A 38 -0.81 3.16 5.98
N VAL A 39 -1.14 2.57 4.83
CA VAL A 39 -2.50 2.03 4.58
C VAL A 39 -2.79 0.79 5.45
N LEU A 40 -1.76 0.02 5.79
CA LEU A 40 -1.89 -1.11 6.73
C LEU A 40 -1.91 -0.67 8.21
N GLY A 41 -1.68 0.62 8.49
CA GLY A 41 -1.68 1.16 9.85
C GLY A 41 -0.56 0.60 10.72
N VAL A 42 0.57 0.22 10.12
CA VAL A 42 1.73 -0.32 10.85
C VAL A 42 2.36 0.81 11.66
N ARG A 43 2.56 0.58 12.96
CA ARG A 43 3.13 1.57 13.86
C ARG A 43 4.59 1.27 14.13
N ALA A 44 5.44 2.28 14.02
CA ALA A 44 6.83 2.18 14.42
C ALA A 44 6.95 2.22 15.95
N THR A 45 7.78 1.36 16.53
CA THR A 45 8.16 1.52 17.93
C THR A 45 9.26 2.58 18.08
N LYS A 46 9.46 3.10 19.28
CA LYS A 46 10.52 4.08 19.56
C LYS A 46 11.90 3.50 19.17
N PRO A 47 12.69 4.20 18.35
CA PRO A 47 14.06 3.80 18.02
C PRO A 47 14.89 3.66 19.29
N THR A 48 15.68 2.59 19.39
CA THR A 48 16.55 2.34 20.55
C THR A 48 18.01 2.63 20.25
N GLY A 49 18.35 3.01 19.02
CA GLY A 49 19.73 3.23 18.58
C GLY A 49 20.51 1.92 18.42
N ARG A 50 19.81 0.78 18.36
CA ARG A 50 20.37 -0.54 18.06
C ARG A 50 20.11 -0.85 16.58
N THR A 51 20.92 -1.75 16.02
CA THR A 51 20.63 -2.34 14.72
C THR A 51 19.21 -2.92 14.69
N SER A 52 18.50 -2.73 13.57
CA SER A 52 17.12 -3.23 13.32
C SER A 52 15.98 -2.32 13.78
N ASP A 53 16.21 -1.01 13.89
CA ASP A 53 15.11 -0.04 13.94
C ASP A 53 14.35 -0.03 12.59
N LEU A 54 13.11 0.50 12.57
CA LEU A 54 12.27 0.47 11.36
C LEU A 54 12.92 1.20 10.17
N SER A 55 13.68 2.27 10.42
CA SER A 55 14.41 3.01 9.39
C SER A 55 15.37 2.12 8.61
N ASP A 56 16.16 1.31 9.32
CA ASP A 56 17.11 0.37 8.69
C ASP A 56 16.35 -0.64 7.85
N THR A 57 15.24 -1.16 8.37
CA THR A 57 14.42 -2.14 7.66
C THR A 57 13.85 -1.58 6.36
N ILE A 58 13.30 -0.36 6.38
CA ILE A 58 12.74 0.28 5.19
C ILE A 58 13.83 0.51 4.14
N ILE A 59 15.06 0.83 4.55
CA ILE A 59 16.20 0.94 3.65
C ILE A 59 16.50 -0.40 2.97
N TRP A 60 16.54 -1.51 3.72
CA TRP A 60 16.73 -2.85 3.14
C TRP A 60 15.60 -3.28 2.20
N GLN A 61 14.35 -2.96 2.56
CA GLN A 61 13.19 -3.19 1.71
C GLN A 61 13.29 -2.44 0.40
N ALA A 62 13.61 -1.14 0.46
CA ALA A 62 13.73 -0.30 -0.71
C ALA A 62 14.87 -0.77 -1.62
N ASN A 63 15.99 -1.22 -1.04
CA ASN A 63 17.08 -1.84 -1.79
C ASN A 63 16.61 -3.07 -2.57
N SER A 64 15.84 -3.96 -1.93
CA SER A 64 15.30 -5.16 -2.58
C SER A 64 14.33 -4.88 -3.73
N MET A 65 13.79 -3.65 -3.78
CA MET A 65 12.87 -3.18 -4.82
C MET A 65 13.57 -2.35 -5.90
N GLY A 66 14.88 -2.11 -5.77
CA GLY A 66 15.74 -1.55 -6.83
C GLY A 66 16.30 -0.15 -6.58
N LEU A 67 15.86 0.57 -5.54
CA LEU A 67 16.45 1.85 -5.18
C LEU A 67 16.22 2.19 -3.70
N GLN A 68 17.31 2.44 -2.98
CA GLN A 68 17.27 2.97 -1.63
C GLN A 68 17.07 4.49 -1.63
N PRO A 69 16.47 5.05 -0.58
CA PRO A 69 16.43 6.50 -0.39
C PRO A 69 17.84 7.09 -0.50
N PHE A 70 17.99 8.13 -1.33
CA PHE A 70 19.24 8.89 -1.53
C PHE A 70 20.41 8.14 -2.19
N GLU A 71 20.20 6.94 -2.75
CA GLU A 71 21.24 6.16 -3.44
C GLU A 71 21.25 6.38 -4.97
N TRP A 72 20.61 7.44 -5.46
CA TRP A 72 20.66 7.75 -6.89
C TRP A 72 22.05 8.31 -7.27
N PRO A 73 22.78 7.69 -8.21
CA PRO A 73 24.21 7.97 -8.37
C PRO A 73 24.52 9.26 -9.13
N THR A 74 23.60 9.70 -10.00
CA THR A 74 23.81 10.88 -10.85
C THR A 74 23.19 12.14 -10.22
N PRO A 75 23.76 13.32 -10.48
CA PRO A 75 23.32 14.56 -9.82
C PRO A 75 21.94 15.07 -10.28
N ASP A 76 21.35 14.46 -11.31
CA ASP A 76 20.02 14.78 -11.84
C ASP A 76 18.86 14.21 -11.00
N GLY A 77 19.16 13.29 -10.07
CA GLY A 77 18.17 12.68 -9.20
C GLY A 77 17.33 11.60 -9.90
N PRO A 78 16.54 10.83 -9.12
CA PRO A 78 15.77 9.72 -9.65
C PRO A 78 14.72 10.23 -10.67
N PRO A 79 14.55 9.54 -11.81
CA PRO A 79 13.67 9.99 -12.87
C PRO A 79 12.21 9.95 -12.43
N ASP A 80 11.43 10.98 -12.78
CA ASP A 80 10.00 11.06 -12.44
C ASP A 80 9.10 10.61 -13.60
N VAL A 81 9.45 9.47 -14.23
CA VAL A 81 8.70 8.85 -15.33
C VAL A 81 8.32 7.42 -14.99
N ASN A 82 7.14 6.98 -15.42
CA ASN A 82 6.58 5.67 -15.04
C ASN A 82 7.47 4.50 -15.47
N ASP A 83 7.98 4.53 -16.70
CA ASP A 83 8.76 3.43 -17.28
C ASP A 83 10.02 3.08 -16.46
N ALA A 84 10.59 4.07 -15.76
CA ALA A 84 11.74 3.86 -14.88
C ALA A 84 11.40 3.00 -13.64
N TRP A 85 10.12 2.95 -13.25
CA TRP A 85 9.64 2.29 -12.04
C TRP A 85 8.72 1.10 -12.30
N THR A 86 8.55 0.68 -13.55
CA THR A 86 7.65 -0.42 -13.94
C THR A 86 8.35 -1.68 -14.45
N SER A 87 9.65 -1.85 -14.15
CA SER A 87 10.37 -3.08 -14.51
C SER A 87 9.80 -4.31 -13.80
N VAL A 88 9.95 -5.49 -14.42
CA VAL A 88 9.48 -6.77 -13.86
C VAL A 88 10.09 -7.03 -12.48
N SER A 89 11.40 -6.82 -12.33
CA SER A 89 12.10 -7.03 -11.06
C SER A 89 11.58 -6.11 -9.95
N ARG A 90 11.29 -4.84 -10.26
CA ARG A 90 10.66 -3.92 -9.30
C ARG A 90 9.27 -4.44 -8.91
N MET A 91 8.41 -4.83 -9.87
CA MET A 91 7.07 -5.35 -9.56
C MET A 91 7.12 -6.54 -8.60
N LEU A 92 7.99 -7.51 -8.89
CA LEU A 92 8.17 -8.70 -8.06
C LEU A 92 8.65 -8.34 -6.65
N GLY A 93 9.57 -7.35 -6.54
CA GLY A 93 10.00 -6.79 -5.28
C GLY A 93 8.84 -6.18 -4.47
N SER A 94 8.02 -5.32 -5.10
CA SER A 94 6.83 -4.74 -4.47
C SER A 94 5.87 -5.81 -3.97
N TRP A 95 5.51 -6.80 -4.80
CA TRP A 95 4.59 -7.87 -4.41
C TRP A 95 5.11 -8.71 -3.25
N GLN A 96 6.42 -8.96 -3.21
CA GLN A 96 7.06 -9.64 -2.08
C GLN A 96 6.95 -8.81 -0.79
N GLN A 97 7.16 -7.49 -0.86
CA GLN A 97 7.05 -6.62 0.32
C GLN A 97 5.59 -6.44 0.77
N HIS A 98 4.65 -6.26 -0.17
CA HIS A 98 3.21 -6.25 0.16
C HIS A 98 2.78 -7.54 0.84
N ARG A 99 3.23 -8.69 0.33
CA ARG A 99 2.95 -9.99 0.94
C ARG A 99 3.47 -10.05 2.39
N ASN A 100 4.70 -9.62 2.63
CA ASN A 100 5.29 -9.61 3.97
C ASN A 100 4.50 -8.70 4.92
N LEU A 101 4.15 -7.49 4.50
CA LEU A 101 3.46 -6.49 5.32
C LEU A 101 1.98 -6.84 5.54
N ALA A 102 1.28 -7.29 4.49
CA ALA A 102 -0.10 -7.78 4.59
C ALA A 102 -0.20 -8.98 5.53
N GLY A 103 0.78 -9.88 5.49
CA GLY A 103 0.93 -11.00 6.42
C GLY A 103 1.32 -10.59 7.84
N GLY A 104 2.02 -9.46 8.00
CA GLY A 104 2.70 -9.12 9.26
C GLY A 104 3.85 -10.07 9.57
N TRP A 105 4.48 -10.64 8.54
CA TRP A 105 5.55 -11.63 8.68
C TRP A 105 6.92 -10.99 8.80
N TRP A 106 7.09 -9.79 8.23
CA TRP A 106 8.32 -9.02 8.35
C TRP A 106 8.06 -7.53 8.11
N PRO A 107 8.70 -6.61 8.85
CA PRO A 107 9.67 -6.83 9.95
C PRO A 107 9.09 -7.53 11.18
N ALA A 108 9.93 -8.30 11.89
CA ALA A 108 9.54 -8.99 13.12
C ALA A 108 9.74 -8.13 14.38
N THR A 109 10.50 -7.05 14.28
CA THR A 109 10.82 -6.13 15.37
C THR A 109 10.59 -4.69 14.92
N ALA A 110 10.61 -3.76 15.88
CA ALA A 110 10.45 -2.33 15.66
C ALA A 110 9.10 -1.87 15.08
N VAL A 111 8.12 -2.78 14.98
CA VAL A 111 6.78 -2.50 14.45
C VAL A 111 5.68 -3.19 15.25
N ASP A 112 4.51 -2.55 15.28
CA ASP A 112 3.25 -3.15 15.70
C ASP A 112 2.29 -3.22 14.51
N PHE A 113 1.82 -4.42 14.18
CA PHE A 113 0.80 -4.65 13.15
C PHE A 113 -0.61 -4.68 13.75
N ARG A 114 -1.61 -4.10 13.07
CA ARG A 114 -3.02 -4.32 13.46
C ARG A 114 -3.43 -5.76 13.22
N SER A 115 -4.38 -6.25 14.00
CA SER A 115 -4.93 -7.60 13.84
C SER A 115 -5.62 -7.73 12.49
N LYS A 116 -5.51 -8.90 11.84
CA LYS A 116 -6.10 -9.10 10.50
C LYS A 116 -7.62 -8.91 10.50
N ARG A 117 -8.30 -9.40 11.55
CA ARG A 117 -9.76 -9.23 11.72
C ARG A 117 -10.18 -7.77 11.80
N SER A 118 -9.32 -6.87 12.28
CA SER A 118 -9.69 -5.45 12.37
C SER A 118 -9.84 -4.77 11.01
N PHE A 119 -9.32 -5.34 9.91
CA PHE A 119 -9.57 -4.84 8.54
C PHE A 119 -10.95 -5.22 8.00
N LEU A 120 -11.69 -6.12 8.66
CA LEU A 120 -12.96 -6.62 8.17
C LEU A 120 -14.13 -5.79 8.73
N PRO A 121 -15.23 -5.64 7.97
CA PRO A 121 -16.45 -5.07 8.51
C PRO A 121 -17.08 -6.01 9.55
N ARG A 122 -18.18 -5.57 10.17
CA ARG A 122 -19.00 -6.45 11.02
C ARG A 122 -19.51 -7.63 10.21
N LEU A 123 -19.27 -8.84 10.71
CA LEU A 123 -19.71 -10.08 10.09
C LEU A 123 -21.05 -10.54 10.70
N PRO A 124 -21.86 -11.33 9.96
CA PRO A 124 -21.61 -11.81 8.60
C PRO A 124 -21.89 -10.75 7.52
N ALA A 125 -21.13 -10.81 6.43
CA ALA A 125 -21.27 -9.91 5.27
C ALA A 125 -21.05 -10.68 3.95
N ARG A 126 -21.50 -10.12 2.82
CA ARG A 126 -21.14 -10.68 1.51
C ARG A 126 -19.69 -10.35 1.18
N PHE A 127 -19.04 -11.19 0.39
CA PHE A 127 -17.63 -11.00 0.10
C PHE A 127 -17.33 -9.68 -0.65
N ASP A 128 -18.19 -9.24 -1.56
CA ASP A 128 -18.03 -7.93 -2.21
C ASP A 128 -18.16 -6.74 -1.25
N GLU A 129 -19.04 -6.82 -0.26
CA GLU A 129 -19.14 -5.81 0.80
C GLU A 129 -17.87 -5.74 1.66
N ILE A 130 -17.23 -6.89 1.90
CA ILE A 130 -15.93 -6.96 2.57
C ILE A 130 -14.84 -6.30 1.72
N VAL A 131 -14.76 -6.65 0.42
CA VAL A 131 -13.77 -6.06 -0.49
C VAL A 131 -13.96 -4.54 -0.59
N ASP A 132 -15.20 -4.07 -0.68
CA ASP A 132 -15.54 -2.65 -0.73
C ASP A 132 -15.17 -1.92 0.56
N HIS A 133 -15.44 -2.51 1.73
CA HIS A 133 -14.98 -1.99 3.01
C HIS A 133 -13.45 -1.86 3.07
N VAL A 134 -12.72 -2.92 2.72
CA VAL A 134 -11.25 -2.93 2.74
C VAL A 134 -10.67 -1.93 1.72
N CYS A 135 -11.28 -1.78 0.55
CA CYS A 135 -10.86 -0.77 -0.42
C CYS A 135 -11.02 0.66 0.12
N ARG A 136 -12.09 0.94 0.86
CA ARG A 136 -12.25 2.25 1.51
C ARG A 136 -11.22 2.48 2.61
N GLU A 137 -10.91 1.46 3.40
CA GLU A 137 -9.85 1.54 4.42
C GLU A 137 -8.46 1.76 3.80
N LEU A 138 -8.09 0.99 2.76
CA LEU A 138 -6.74 1.04 2.18
C LEU A 138 -6.54 2.18 1.19
N HIS A 139 -7.52 2.43 0.33
CA HIS A 139 -7.39 3.32 -0.83
C HIS A 139 -8.27 4.56 -0.75
N ALA A 140 -9.06 4.74 0.32
CA ALA A 140 -10.06 5.79 0.44
C ALA A 140 -11.03 5.86 -0.76
N ARG A 141 -11.28 4.72 -1.42
CA ARG A 141 -12.11 4.61 -2.63
C ARG A 141 -12.92 3.30 -2.57
N PRO A 142 -14.14 3.28 -3.13
CA PRO A 142 -14.92 2.06 -3.22
C PRO A 142 -14.21 1.01 -4.10
N ALA A 143 -14.60 -0.25 -3.91
CA ALA A 143 -14.16 -1.32 -4.80
C ALA A 143 -14.78 -1.15 -6.19
N THR A 144 -14.00 -1.50 -7.23
CA THR A 144 -14.50 -1.68 -8.59
C THR A 144 -14.78 -3.16 -8.83
N ASP A 145 -15.51 -3.49 -9.89
CA ASP A 145 -15.81 -4.88 -10.23
C ASP A 145 -14.53 -5.69 -10.53
N GLU A 146 -13.50 -5.05 -11.11
CA GLU A 146 -12.19 -5.67 -11.35
C GLU A 146 -11.49 -6.02 -10.04
N LEU A 147 -11.55 -5.14 -9.03
CA LEU A 147 -10.97 -5.40 -7.71
C LEU A 147 -11.71 -6.51 -6.97
N VAL A 148 -13.04 -6.54 -7.06
CA VAL A 148 -13.85 -7.63 -6.51
C VAL A 148 -13.51 -8.94 -7.18
N ALA A 149 -13.36 -8.97 -8.51
CA ALA A 149 -12.97 -10.16 -9.26
C ALA A 149 -11.56 -10.65 -8.87
N ALA A 150 -10.59 -9.74 -8.78
CA ALA A 150 -9.23 -10.06 -8.33
C ALA A 150 -9.21 -10.60 -6.90
N ALA A 151 -9.97 -10.00 -5.98
CA ALA A 151 -10.10 -10.48 -4.62
C ALA A 151 -10.75 -11.87 -4.56
N CYS A 152 -11.80 -12.13 -5.36
CA CYS A 152 -12.45 -13.43 -5.46
C CYS A 152 -11.45 -14.50 -5.92
N ALA A 153 -10.66 -14.20 -6.96
CA ALA A 153 -9.62 -15.09 -7.46
C ALA A 153 -8.52 -15.35 -6.42
N ALA A 154 -8.11 -14.32 -5.67
CA ALA A 154 -7.04 -14.43 -4.68
C ALA A 154 -7.40 -15.30 -3.47
N VAL A 155 -8.64 -15.24 -2.99
CA VAL A 155 -9.08 -16.02 -1.81
C VAL A 155 -9.89 -17.28 -2.18
N GLY A 156 -10.36 -17.37 -3.43
CA GLY A 156 -11.09 -18.50 -3.99
C GLY A 156 -12.57 -18.58 -3.58
N VAL A 157 -13.25 -17.46 -3.35
CA VAL A 157 -14.68 -17.40 -2.97
C VAL A 157 -15.49 -16.68 -4.05
N ARG A 158 -16.82 -16.84 -4.03
CA ARG A 158 -17.70 -16.11 -4.95
C ARG A 158 -18.01 -14.72 -4.41
N ARG A 159 -18.29 -13.78 -5.32
CA ARG A 159 -18.69 -12.39 -5.01
C ARG A 159 -19.74 -12.30 -3.91
N TRP A 160 -20.81 -13.08 -4.04
CA TRP A 160 -21.99 -13.04 -3.17
C TRP A 160 -21.93 -14.06 -2.03
N GLU A 161 -20.78 -14.70 -1.81
CA GLU A 161 -20.60 -15.67 -0.74
C GLU A 161 -20.73 -14.99 0.62
N ARG A 162 -21.49 -15.60 1.53
CA ARG A 162 -21.71 -15.07 2.87
C ARG A 162 -20.57 -15.51 3.78
N ILE A 163 -19.80 -14.54 4.24
CA ILE A 163 -18.63 -14.75 5.09
C ILE A 163 -19.06 -14.56 6.55
N THR A 164 -18.94 -15.61 7.34
CA THR A 164 -19.17 -15.64 8.79
C THR A 164 -17.85 -15.50 9.57
N GLU A 165 -17.93 -15.35 10.88
CA GLU A 165 -16.76 -15.19 11.77
C GLU A 165 -15.82 -16.40 11.75
N ASP A 166 -16.37 -17.60 11.56
CA ASP A 166 -15.70 -18.89 11.45
C ASP A 166 -15.33 -19.26 10.00
N HIS A 167 -15.56 -18.35 9.05
CA HIS A 167 -15.27 -18.63 7.65
C HIS A 167 -13.75 -18.64 7.40
N ARG A 168 -13.27 -19.56 6.54
CA ARG A 168 -11.85 -19.66 6.14
C ARG A 168 -11.20 -18.35 5.70
N VAL A 169 -12.01 -17.43 5.17
CA VAL A 169 -11.53 -16.10 4.77
C VAL A 169 -11.00 -15.32 5.96
N VAL A 170 -11.77 -15.33 7.05
CA VAL A 170 -11.44 -14.66 8.31
C VAL A 170 -10.28 -15.37 9.01
N GLU A 171 -10.28 -16.69 8.97
CA GLU A 171 -9.31 -17.50 9.69
C GLU A 171 -7.88 -17.37 9.13
N TRP A 172 -7.72 -17.41 7.80
CA TRP A 172 -6.36 -17.37 7.20
C TRP A 172 -6.21 -16.67 5.84
N GLN A 173 -7.28 -16.19 5.19
CA GLN A 173 -7.16 -15.55 3.86
C GLN A 173 -7.10 -14.02 3.89
N VAL A 174 -7.33 -13.36 5.03
CA VAL A 174 -7.24 -11.89 5.11
C VAL A 174 -5.89 -11.36 4.56
N PRO A 175 -4.72 -11.96 4.86
CA PRO A 175 -3.47 -11.52 4.23
C PRO A 175 -3.47 -11.62 2.70
N ASN A 176 -4.10 -12.65 2.11
CA ASN A 176 -4.20 -12.80 0.67
C ASN A 176 -5.16 -11.78 0.04
N LEU A 177 -6.25 -11.44 0.73
CA LEU A 177 -7.15 -10.35 0.34
C LEU A 177 -6.40 -9.01 0.33
N LEU A 178 -5.71 -8.68 1.43
CA LEU A 178 -4.95 -7.43 1.54
C LEU A 178 -3.87 -7.35 0.46
N ARG A 179 -3.08 -8.42 0.28
CA ARG A 179 -2.06 -8.50 -0.78
C ARG A 179 -2.67 -8.27 -2.17
N ALA A 180 -3.77 -8.92 -2.49
CA ALA A 180 -4.41 -8.78 -3.80
C ALA A 180 -4.86 -7.34 -4.09
N LEU A 181 -5.25 -6.58 -3.05
CA LEU A 181 -5.63 -5.17 -3.20
C LEU A 181 -4.41 -4.24 -3.28
N LEU A 182 -3.31 -4.56 -2.60
CA LEU A 182 -2.04 -3.84 -2.67
C LEU A 182 -1.28 -4.09 -3.98
N ASP A 183 -1.44 -5.26 -4.60
CA ASP A 183 -0.76 -5.61 -5.88
C ASP A 183 -1.42 -4.97 -7.11
N THR A 184 -2.33 -4.00 -6.92
CA THR A 184 -3.12 -3.38 -7.99
C THR A 184 -2.46 -2.11 -8.53
N PRO A 185 -2.70 -1.74 -9.81
CA PRO A 185 -2.24 -0.46 -10.35
C PRO A 185 -2.65 0.73 -9.48
N ARG A 186 -3.85 0.67 -8.85
CA ARG A 186 -4.36 1.69 -7.94
C ARG A 186 -3.42 1.94 -6.74
N HIS A 187 -2.88 0.88 -6.13
CA HIS A 187 -1.92 1.01 -5.03
C HIS A 187 -0.49 1.26 -5.54
N MET A 188 -0.21 1.03 -6.82
CA MET A 188 1.08 1.38 -7.42
C MET A 188 1.17 2.82 -7.89
N SER A 189 0.04 3.53 -8.03
CA SER A 189 -0.01 4.90 -8.54
C SER A 189 -0.24 5.97 -7.46
N ARG A 190 0.42 7.12 -7.56
CA ARG A 190 0.21 8.33 -6.73
C ARG A 190 -0.44 9.45 -7.54
#